data_AF-A0A1F7LSH1-F1
#
_entry.id   AF-A0A1F7LSH1-F1
#
_cell.length_a   1.000
_cell.length_b   1.000
_cell.length_c   1.000
_cell.angle_alpha   90.00
_cell.angle_beta   90.00
_cell.angle_gamma   90.00
#
_symmetry.space_group_name_H-M   'P 1'
#
loop_
_entity.id
_entity.type
_entity.pdbx_description
1 polymer ?
#
loop_
_entity_poly.entity_id
_entity_poly.type
_entity_poly.pdbx_seq_one_letter_code
_entity_poly.pdbx_strand_id
1 'polypeptide(L)'
;MSRTHPACREIETDLVAVAAGEAAAKTASRVHAHVALCAPCRGELARYRAVETMLAELRQAPAPATDVTLARAELESRLADLRRRLIVFGVFSSPLGPILLARSELGVSMVKYLGRASAASRFAALSGVEAVEDERETEPLHRDLMDYLEGRRTRLDWPLDLRLARSEFQRRVLQVTAGLPYGAVASYGGIARQIGAPTATRAVAQALRWNPVPIAIPCHRVIGSTGDLTGYAGNKVALKEWLLTLEGVHLRVARGAHRVDRRAMYVRLWDDTEYCLPTCGSLSRRSLAEIELFASRERAQSVGLAPCTSCRPDLHPLLA
;
A
#
# COMPACT_ATOMS: atom_id res chain seq x y z
N MET A 1 56.16 -18.46 -19.68
CA MET A 1 57.58 -18.79 -19.94
C MET A 1 57.68 -19.22 -21.39
N SER A 2 58.41 -18.49 -22.23
CA SER A 2 58.50 -18.79 -23.67
C SER A 2 59.22 -20.13 -23.88
N ARG A 3 58.54 -21.11 -24.48
CA ARG A 3 59.12 -22.42 -24.81
C ARG A 3 60.16 -22.23 -25.93
N THR A 4 61.41 -22.58 -25.66
CA THR A 4 62.54 -22.34 -26.56
C THR A 4 62.75 -23.46 -27.59
N HIS A 5 62.22 -24.67 -27.39
CA HIS A 5 62.41 -25.79 -28.32
C HIS A 5 61.19 -26.00 -29.25
N PRO A 6 61.37 -26.16 -30.59
CA PRO A 6 60.28 -26.31 -31.56
C PRO A 6 59.29 -27.44 -31.21
N ALA A 7 59.82 -28.62 -30.87
CA ALA A 7 59.00 -29.76 -30.46
C ALA A 7 58.12 -29.51 -29.21
N CYS A 8 58.50 -28.58 -28.33
CA CYS A 8 57.70 -28.23 -27.15
C CYS A 8 56.52 -27.32 -27.48
N ARG A 9 56.63 -26.53 -28.57
CA ARG A 9 55.55 -25.67 -29.08
C ARG A 9 54.51 -26.50 -29.82
N GLU A 10 54.95 -27.53 -30.56
CA GLU A 10 54.07 -28.43 -31.30
C GLU A 10 53.09 -29.20 -30.43
N ILE A 11 53.46 -29.52 -29.18
CA ILE A 11 52.60 -30.24 -28.24
C ILE A 11 51.88 -29.33 -27.24
N GLU A 12 52.06 -28.01 -27.33
CA GLU A 12 51.59 -27.06 -26.32
C GLU A 12 50.07 -27.09 -26.14
N THR A 13 49.35 -27.05 -27.25
CA THR A 13 47.88 -27.12 -27.27
C THR A 13 47.35 -28.50 -26.87
N ASP A 14 48.14 -29.54 -27.07
CA ASP A 14 47.75 -30.93 -26.81
C ASP A 14 47.87 -31.31 -25.33
N LEU A 15 48.72 -30.61 -24.56
CA LEU A 15 48.94 -30.88 -23.13
C LEU A 15 47.65 -30.74 -22.31
N VAL A 16 46.83 -29.74 -22.62
CA VAL A 16 45.55 -29.49 -21.94
C VAL A 16 44.56 -30.59 -22.28
N ALA A 17 44.41 -30.94 -23.56
CA ALA A 17 43.51 -32.01 -24.00
C ALA A 17 43.89 -33.38 -23.39
N VAL A 18 45.19 -33.66 -23.25
CA VAL A 18 45.68 -34.89 -22.60
C VAL A 18 45.48 -34.84 -21.08
N ALA A 19 45.58 -33.67 -20.45
CA ALA A 19 45.31 -33.51 -19.03
C ALA A 19 43.83 -33.70 -18.68
N ALA A 20 42.92 -33.17 -19.51
CA ALA A 20 41.47 -33.31 -19.39
C ALA A 20 40.94 -34.71 -19.80
N GLY A 21 41.78 -35.55 -20.41
CA GLY A 21 41.37 -36.87 -20.90
C GLY A 21 40.56 -36.84 -22.21
N GLU A 22 40.55 -35.70 -22.90
CA GLU A 22 39.78 -35.44 -24.12
C GLU A 22 40.58 -35.71 -25.41
N ALA A 23 41.89 -35.95 -25.28
CA ALA A 23 42.77 -36.18 -26.42
C ALA A 23 42.54 -37.56 -27.08
N ALA A 24 42.52 -37.59 -28.41
CA ALA A 24 42.56 -38.84 -29.17
C ALA A 24 43.83 -39.66 -28.86
N ALA A 25 43.75 -40.98 -28.94
CA ALA A 25 44.82 -41.91 -28.54
C ALA A 25 46.19 -41.56 -29.18
N LYS A 26 46.21 -41.22 -30.47
CA LYS A 26 47.44 -40.83 -31.20
C LYS A 26 48.07 -39.56 -30.62
N THR A 27 47.25 -38.57 -30.25
CA THR A 27 47.68 -37.31 -29.64
C THR A 27 48.22 -37.55 -28.23
N ALA A 28 47.52 -38.37 -27.43
CA ALA A 28 47.98 -38.75 -26.10
C ALA A 28 49.33 -39.49 -26.14
N SER A 29 49.51 -40.46 -27.05
CA SER A 29 50.79 -41.16 -27.23
C SER A 29 51.93 -40.21 -27.60
N ARG A 30 51.68 -39.24 -28.50
CA ARG A 30 52.67 -38.23 -28.90
C ARG A 30 53.10 -37.35 -27.72
N VAL A 31 52.14 -36.84 -26.95
CA VAL A 31 52.42 -36.02 -25.76
C VAL A 31 53.19 -36.83 -24.71
N HIS A 32 52.78 -38.08 -24.45
CA HIS A 32 53.47 -38.97 -23.50
C HIS A 32 54.91 -39.27 -23.89
N ALA A 33 55.17 -39.56 -25.16
CA ALA A 33 56.52 -39.75 -25.68
C ALA A 33 57.39 -38.49 -25.49
N HIS A 34 56.82 -37.31 -25.72
CA HIS A 34 57.55 -36.04 -25.55
C HIS A 34 57.87 -35.74 -24.08
N VAL A 35 56.88 -35.82 -23.17
CA VAL A 35 57.11 -35.51 -21.73
C VAL A 35 58.01 -36.53 -21.03
N ALA A 36 58.16 -37.74 -21.60
CA ALA A 36 59.15 -38.71 -21.15
C ALA A 36 60.59 -38.21 -21.30
N LEU A 37 60.84 -37.30 -22.25
CA LEU A 37 62.17 -36.75 -22.55
C LEU A 37 62.32 -35.27 -22.17
N CYS A 38 61.20 -34.54 -21.96
CA CYS A 38 61.20 -33.11 -21.66
C CYS A 38 60.67 -32.81 -20.25
N ALA A 39 61.55 -32.51 -19.30
CA ALA A 39 61.18 -32.18 -17.92
C ALA A 39 60.25 -30.94 -17.79
N PRO A 40 60.46 -29.83 -18.53
CA PRO A 40 59.53 -28.69 -18.51
C PRO A 40 58.09 -29.05 -18.93
N CYS A 41 57.92 -29.75 -20.05
CA CYS A 41 56.60 -30.17 -20.54
C CYS A 41 55.94 -31.19 -19.61
N ARG A 42 56.72 -32.05 -18.94
CA ARG A 42 56.23 -32.96 -17.89
C ARG A 42 55.67 -32.19 -16.69
N GLY A 43 56.37 -31.15 -16.24
CA GLY A 43 55.89 -30.27 -15.17
C GLY A 43 54.61 -29.53 -15.54
N GLU A 44 54.50 -29.09 -16.79
CA GLU A 44 53.28 -28.45 -17.30
C GLU A 44 52.09 -29.41 -17.31
N LEU A 45 52.26 -30.63 -17.83
CA LEU A 45 51.21 -31.65 -17.86
C LEU A 45 50.73 -32.00 -16.45
N ALA A 46 51.66 -32.10 -15.48
CA ALA A 46 51.33 -32.35 -14.09
C ALA A 46 50.51 -31.21 -13.47
N ARG A 47 50.82 -29.95 -13.80
CA ARG A 47 50.03 -28.79 -13.36
C ARG A 47 48.61 -28.83 -13.91
N TYR A 48 48.44 -29.11 -15.19
CA TYR A 48 47.09 -29.22 -15.77
C TYR A 48 46.29 -30.36 -15.15
N ARG A 49 46.91 -31.53 -14.92
CA ARG A 49 46.25 -32.65 -14.22
C ARG A 49 45.86 -32.34 -12.79
N ALA A 50 46.67 -31.56 -12.07
CA ALA A 50 46.33 -31.09 -10.73
C ALA A 50 45.09 -30.20 -10.75
N VAL A 51 44.99 -29.27 -11.72
CA VAL A 51 43.80 -28.44 -11.92
C VAL A 51 42.56 -29.29 -12.22
N GLU A 52 42.66 -30.27 -13.13
CA GLU A 52 41.54 -31.18 -13.44
C GLU A 52 41.10 -32.01 -12.24
N THR A 53 42.06 -32.46 -11.41
CA THR A 53 41.75 -33.19 -10.16
C THR A 53 40.99 -32.29 -9.19
N MET A 54 41.43 -31.04 -8.98
CA MET A 54 40.72 -30.07 -8.13
C MET A 54 39.32 -29.75 -8.67
N LEU A 55 39.15 -29.62 -9.99
CA LEU A 55 37.85 -29.39 -10.62
C LEU A 55 36.93 -30.60 -10.46
N ALA A 56 37.44 -31.82 -10.59
CA ALA A 56 36.69 -33.05 -10.35
C ALA A 56 36.25 -33.16 -8.88
N GLU A 57 37.14 -32.85 -7.93
CA GLU A 57 36.82 -32.78 -6.50
C GLU A 57 35.76 -31.73 -6.21
N LEU A 58 35.84 -30.53 -6.81
CA LEU A 58 34.81 -29.48 -6.66
C LEU A 58 33.46 -29.87 -7.27
N ARG A 59 33.43 -30.64 -8.37
CA ARG A 59 32.20 -31.14 -8.99
C ARG A 59 31.56 -32.28 -8.19
N GLN A 60 32.37 -33.10 -7.51
CA GLN A 60 31.92 -34.21 -6.68
C GLN A 60 31.69 -33.83 -5.22
N ALA A 61 32.22 -32.69 -4.78
CA ALA A 61 31.97 -32.15 -3.46
C ALA A 61 30.46 -31.98 -3.30
N PRO A 62 29.84 -32.56 -2.26
CA PRO A 62 28.44 -32.32 -1.97
C PRO A 62 28.24 -30.82 -1.79
N ALA A 63 27.21 -30.26 -2.43
CA ALA A 63 26.85 -28.86 -2.24
C ALA A 63 26.78 -28.58 -0.73
N PRO A 64 27.49 -27.57 -0.21
CA PRO A 64 27.47 -27.30 1.23
C PRO A 64 26.02 -27.11 1.68
N ALA A 65 25.63 -27.83 2.73
CA ALA A 65 24.25 -28.03 3.20
C ALA A 65 23.49 -26.78 3.68
N THR A 66 23.98 -25.57 3.39
CA THR A 66 23.12 -24.41 3.16
C THR A 66 22.40 -24.61 1.82
N ASP A 67 21.45 -25.55 1.90
CA ASP A 67 20.55 -26.05 0.88
C ASP A 67 20.07 -24.91 -0.03
N VAL A 68 20.06 -25.13 -1.34
CA VAL A 68 19.45 -24.20 -2.31
C VAL A 68 18.05 -23.77 -1.83
N THR A 69 17.35 -24.65 -1.11
CA THR A 69 16.08 -24.38 -0.43
C THR A 69 16.20 -23.30 0.66
N LEU A 70 17.22 -23.36 1.53
CA LEU A 70 17.49 -22.33 2.53
C LEU A 70 17.94 -21.01 1.89
N ALA A 71 18.81 -21.08 0.88
CA ALA A 71 19.25 -19.89 0.15
C ALA A 71 18.09 -19.22 -0.60
N ARG A 72 17.19 -20.02 -1.17
CA ARG A 72 15.95 -19.55 -1.80
C ARG A 72 15.00 -18.96 -0.78
N ALA A 73 14.77 -19.62 0.36
CA ALA A 73 13.91 -19.09 1.42
C ALA A 73 14.45 -17.76 1.98
N GLU A 74 15.77 -17.64 2.15
CA GLU A 74 16.42 -16.40 2.56
C GLU A 74 16.26 -15.30 1.50
N LEU A 75 16.44 -15.63 0.21
CA LEU A 75 16.23 -14.68 -0.88
C LEU A 75 14.77 -14.24 -0.97
N GLU A 76 13.81 -15.18 -0.87
CA GLU A 76 12.37 -14.90 -0.85
C GLU A 76 11.99 -14.01 0.34
N SER A 77 12.57 -14.27 1.53
CA SER A 77 12.39 -13.44 2.73
C SER A 77 12.92 -12.02 2.52
N ARG A 78 14.15 -11.88 1.99
CA ARG A 78 14.75 -10.57 1.68
C ARG A 78 13.99 -9.83 0.59
N LEU A 79 13.54 -10.53 -0.45
CA LEU A 79 12.77 -9.93 -1.53
C LEU A 79 11.39 -9.49 -1.04
N ALA A 80 10.76 -10.27 -0.15
CA ALA A 80 9.52 -9.88 0.52
C ALA A 80 9.72 -8.64 1.40
N ASP A 81 10.81 -8.54 2.15
CA ASP A 81 11.14 -7.34 2.92
C ASP A 81 11.38 -6.12 2.01
N LEU A 82 12.08 -6.29 0.88
CA LEU A 82 12.29 -5.23 -0.10
C LEU A 82 10.98 -4.77 -0.75
N ARG A 83 10.14 -5.70 -1.22
CA ARG A 83 8.84 -5.38 -1.82
C ARG A 83 7.90 -4.69 -0.83
N ARG A 84 7.99 -5.05 0.45
CA ARG A 84 7.28 -4.35 1.52
C ARG A 84 7.73 -2.89 1.63
N ARG A 85 8.99 -2.58 1.41
CA ARG A 85 9.54 -1.21 1.54
C ARG A 85 9.31 -0.36 0.31
N LEU A 86 9.05 -0.98 -0.84
CA LEU A 86 8.77 -0.29 -2.09
C LEU A 86 7.39 0.37 -2.07
N ILE A 87 7.35 1.65 -2.43
CA ILE A 87 6.13 2.41 -2.70
C ILE A 87 6.24 2.98 -4.11
N VAL A 88 5.29 2.61 -4.96
CA VAL A 88 5.13 3.18 -6.30
C VAL A 88 4.17 4.37 -6.20
N PHE A 89 4.51 5.49 -6.81
CA PHE A 89 3.69 6.69 -6.78
C PHE A 89 3.58 7.37 -8.14
N GLY A 90 2.52 8.17 -8.30
CA GLY A 90 2.33 9.10 -9.41
C GLY A 90 1.72 10.41 -8.94
N VAL A 91 1.93 11.47 -9.70
CA VAL A 91 1.41 12.81 -9.40
C VAL A 91 0.46 13.25 -10.50
N PHE A 92 -0.79 13.46 -10.16
CA PHE A 92 -1.84 13.73 -11.12
C PHE A 92 -2.51 15.08 -10.89
N SER A 93 -3.05 15.66 -11.95
CA SER A 93 -3.95 16.81 -11.85
C SER A 93 -5.33 16.37 -11.38
N SER A 94 -5.99 17.19 -10.56
CA SER A 94 -7.36 16.94 -10.09
C SER A 94 -8.07 18.26 -9.77
N PRO A 95 -9.40 18.26 -9.59
CA PRO A 95 -10.17 19.41 -9.08
C PRO A 95 -9.67 19.92 -7.72
N LEU A 96 -8.90 19.11 -7.00
CA LEU A 96 -8.33 19.42 -5.68
C LEU A 96 -6.90 20.00 -5.77
N GLY A 97 -6.43 20.27 -6.99
CA GLY A 97 -5.04 20.57 -7.32
C GLY A 97 -4.20 19.30 -7.54
N PRO A 98 -2.87 19.43 -7.66
CA PRO A 98 -1.97 18.30 -7.82
C PRO A 98 -2.08 17.31 -6.65
N ILE A 99 -2.33 16.05 -6.97
CA ILE A 99 -2.54 14.97 -6.00
C ILE A 99 -1.53 13.85 -6.24
N LEU A 100 -0.86 13.44 -5.17
CA LEU A 100 0.02 12.29 -5.16
C LEU A 100 -0.76 11.06 -4.71
N LEU A 101 -0.70 10.00 -5.51
CA LEU A 101 -1.24 8.68 -5.20
C LEU A 101 -0.08 7.70 -5.08
N ALA A 102 -0.02 6.96 -3.98
CA ALA A 102 1.03 5.98 -3.74
C ALA A 102 0.45 4.64 -3.26
N ARG A 103 1.04 3.55 -3.74
CA ARG A 103 0.69 2.18 -3.38
C ARG A 103 1.94 1.35 -3.08
N SER A 104 1.77 0.38 -2.20
CA SER A 104 2.70 -0.74 -2.05
C SER A 104 2.06 -2.01 -2.63
N GLU A 105 2.74 -3.13 -2.51
CA GLU A 105 2.16 -4.45 -2.81
C GLU A 105 0.91 -4.78 -1.96
N LEU A 106 0.75 -4.16 -0.77
CA LEU A 106 -0.39 -4.39 0.12
C LEU A 106 -1.60 -3.53 -0.23
N GLY A 107 -1.43 -2.48 -1.04
CA GLY A 107 -2.49 -1.55 -1.39
C GLY A 107 -2.07 -0.09 -1.38
N VAL A 108 -3.06 0.79 -1.44
CA VAL A 108 -2.87 2.25 -1.39
C VAL A 108 -2.37 2.64 -0.01
N SER A 109 -1.16 3.19 0.03
CA SER A 109 -0.47 3.57 1.26
C SER A 109 -0.54 5.07 1.51
N MET A 110 -0.74 5.88 0.45
CA MET A 110 -0.71 7.33 0.59
C MET A 110 -1.55 8.06 -0.46
N VAL A 111 -2.28 9.08 -0.01
CA VAL A 111 -2.88 10.13 -0.85
C VAL A 111 -2.50 11.49 -0.27
N LYS A 112 -1.91 12.39 -1.08
CA LYS A 112 -1.50 13.73 -0.62
C LYS A 112 -1.89 14.84 -1.58
N TYR A 113 -2.49 15.88 -1.04
CA TYR A 113 -2.62 17.18 -1.72
C TYR A 113 -1.24 17.86 -1.71
N LEU A 114 -0.61 18.03 -2.88
CA LEU A 114 0.76 18.54 -2.94
C LEU A 114 0.84 20.07 -2.78
N GLY A 115 -0.14 20.82 -3.26
CA GLY A 115 -0.06 22.29 -3.23
C GLY A 115 1.21 22.77 -3.93
N ARG A 116 2.10 23.45 -3.19
CA ARG A 116 3.43 23.88 -3.69
C ARG A 116 4.58 22.91 -3.35
N ALA A 117 4.31 21.84 -2.60
CA ALA A 117 5.35 20.89 -2.17
C ALA A 117 5.63 19.83 -3.24
N SER A 118 6.88 19.40 -3.37
CA SER A 118 7.28 18.33 -4.30
C SER A 118 6.96 16.94 -3.75
N ALA A 119 6.80 15.95 -4.63
CA ALA A 119 6.64 14.55 -4.26
C ALA A 119 7.82 14.02 -3.43
N ALA A 120 9.07 14.34 -3.82
CA ALA A 120 10.28 13.93 -3.12
C ALA A 120 10.28 14.34 -1.64
N SER A 121 9.77 15.54 -1.31
CA SER A 121 9.68 16.02 0.08
C SER A 121 8.74 15.16 0.96
N ARG A 122 7.79 14.44 0.37
CA ARG A 122 6.82 13.61 1.09
C ARG A 122 7.40 12.26 1.50
N PHE A 123 8.26 11.69 0.67
CA PHE A 123 8.91 10.42 0.94
C PHE A 123 10.19 10.57 1.77
N ALA A 124 10.88 11.71 1.68
CA ALA A 124 12.07 11.99 2.49
C ALA A 124 11.83 11.88 4.01
N ALA A 125 10.59 12.07 4.47
CA ALA A 125 10.20 11.95 5.87
C ALA A 125 9.86 10.51 6.31
N LEU A 126 9.84 9.54 5.38
CA LEU A 126 9.51 8.14 5.64
C LEU A 126 10.79 7.30 5.69
N SER A 127 11.21 6.93 6.89
CA SER A 127 12.37 6.03 7.05
C SER A 127 12.04 4.62 6.55
N GLY A 128 12.95 4.00 5.80
CA GLY A 128 12.83 2.61 5.35
C GLY A 128 11.84 2.40 4.20
N VAL A 129 11.42 3.47 3.52
CA VAL A 129 10.61 3.41 2.30
C VAL A 129 11.48 3.76 1.10
N GLU A 130 11.39 2.95 0.06
CA GLU A 130 11.94 3.26 -1.26
C GLU A 130 10.80 3.69 -2.17
N ALA A 131 10.83 4.94 -2.65
CA ALA A 131 9.77 5.50 -3.45
C ALA A 131 10.18 5.54 -4.92
N VAL A 132 9.38 4.92 -5.78
CA VAL A 132 9.59 4.89 -7.24
C VAL A 132 8.43 5.60 -7.92
N GLU A 133 8.75 6.54 -8.80
CA GLU A 133 7.75 7.23 -9.61
C GLU A 133 7.39 6.37 -10.82
N ASP A 134 6.14 5.89 -10.85
CA ASP A 134 5.55 5.21 -12.00
C ASP A 134 4.05 5.58 -12.07
N GLU A 135 3.75 6.56 -12.91
CA GLU A 135 2.38 7.01 -13.14
C GLU A 135 1.52 5.92 -13.79
N ARG A 136 2.10 5.03 -14.61
CA ARG A 136 1.31 4.00 -15.31
C ARG A 136 0.74 2.98 -14.33
N GLU A 137 1.50 2.61 -13.30
CA GLU A 137 1.02 1.73 -12.23
C GLU A 137 -0.03 2.38 -11.32
N THR A 138 -0.04 3.71 -11.21
CA THR A 138 -0.96 4.45 -10.33
C THR A 138 -2.13 5.10 -11.06
N GLU A 139 -2.12 5.10 -12.39
CA GLU A 139 -3.19 5.60 -13.27
C GLU A 139 -4.57 5.00 -12.96
N PRO A 140 -4.75 3.69 -12.66
CA PRO A 140 -6.05 3.16 -12.26
C PRO A 140 -6.61 3.82 -10.98
N LEU A 141 -5.75 4.14 -10.01
CA LEU A 141 -6.16 4.86 -8.80
C LEU A 141 -6.58 6.29 -9.13
N HIS A 142 -5.88 6.95 -10.06
CA HIS A 142 -6.26 8.29 -10.49
C HIS A 142 -7.63 8.30 -11.18
N ARG A 143 -7.87 7.35 -12.09
CA ARG A 143 -9.18 7.18 -12.76
C ARG A 143 -10.31 6.97 -11.76
N ASP A 144 -10.13 6.05 -10.81
CA ASP A 144 -11.14 5.80 -9.76
C ASP A 144 -11.40 7.04 -8.92
N LEU A 145 -10.35 7.79 -8.58
CA LEU A 145 -10.49 9.03 -7.84
C LEU A 145 -11.24 10.09 -8.65
N MET A 146 -10.96 10.23 -9.94
CA MET A 146 -11.68 11.18 -10.80
C MET A 146 -13.15 10.82 -10.95
N ASP A 147 -13.46 9.54 -11.20
CA ASP A 147 -14.84 9.04 -11.22
C ASP A 147 -15.57 9.37 -9.91
N TYR A 148 -14.87 9.27 -8.77
CA TYR A 148 -15.42 9.61 -7.46
C TYR A 148 -15.68 11.12 -7.32
N LEU A 149 -14.69 11.94 -7.66
CA LEU A 149 -14.76 13.41 -7.56
C LEU A 149 -15.79 14.03 -8.52
N GLU A 150 -16.13 13.31 -9.60
CA GLU A 150 -17.17 13.67 -10.56
C GLU A 150 -18.55 13.09 -10.20
N GLY A 151 -18.67 12.34 -9.10
CA GLY A 151 -19.92 11.72 -8.67
C GLY A 151 -20.36 10.50 -9.49
N ARG A 152 -19.52 10.02 -10.43
CA ARG A 152 -19.76 8.80 -11.22
C ARG A 152 -19.50 7.51 -10.42
N ARG A 153 -18.78 7.62 -9.31
CA ARG A 153 -18.44 6.52 -8.38
C ARG A 153 -18.71 6.95 -6.94
N THR A 154 -19.17 6.01 -6.13
CA THR A 154 -19.47 6.26 -4.71
C THR A 154 -18.57 5.46 -3.76
N ARG A 155 -17.71 4.58 -4.28
CA ARG A 155 -16.79 3.75 -3.49
C ARG A 155 -15.42 3.68 -4.12
N LEU A 156 -14.38 3.85 -3.30
CA LEU A 156 -12.99 3.59 -3.65
C LEU A 156 -12.58 2.27 -3.00
N ASP A 157 -12.89 1.14 -3.65
CA ASP A 157 -12.64 -0.22 -3.14
C ASP A 157 -11.15 -0.62 -3.23
N TRP A 158 -10.28 0.30 -2.85
CA TRP A 158 -8.84 0.11 -2.85
C TRP A 158 -8.44 -0.74 -1.64
N PRO A 159 -7.58 -1.77 -1.81
CA PRO A 159 -6.85 -2.34 -0.69
C PRO A 159 -6.05 -1.24 0.00
N LEU A 160 -6.12 -1.17 1.34
CA LEU A 160 -5.48 -0.11 2.11
C LEU A 160 -4.23 -0.64 2.83
N ASP A 161 -3.10 0.01 2.61
CA ASP A 161 -1.87 -0.23 3.36
C ASP A 161 -1.75 0.76 4.53
N LEU A 162 -2.09 0.31 5.73
CA LEU A 162 -2.08 1.11 6.96
C LEU A 162 -0.76 1.00 7.75
N ARG A 163 0.35 0.59 7.12
CA ARG A 163 1.66 0.53 7.80
C ARG A 163 2.19 1.92 8.15
N LEU A 164 1.76 2.96 7.43
CA LEU A 164 2.09 4.36 7.76
C LEU A 164 1.28 4.92 8.96
N ALA A 165 0.41 4.13 9.58
CA ALA A 165 -0.21 4.49 10.86
C ALA A 165 0.86 4.56 11.96
N ARG A 166 0.81 5.63 12.76
CA ARG A 166 1.80 5.96 13.80
C ARG A 166 1.63 5.18 15.10
N SER A 167 0.50 4.50 15.26
CA SER A 167 0.20 3.66 16.42
C SER A 167 -0.94 2.69 16.12
N GLU A 168 -1.08 1.64 16.92
CA GLU A 168 -2.25 0.74 16.87
C GLU A 168 -3.56 1.49 17.10
N PHE A 169 -3.55 2.49 17.98
CA PHE A 169 -4.73 3.34 18.19
C PHE A 169 -5.11 4.07 16.90
N GLN A 170 -4.15 4.69 16.21
CA GLN A 170 -4.43 5.36 14.94
C GLN A 170 -4.91 4.34 13.90
N ARG A 171 -4.31 3.15 13.81
CA ARG A 171 -4.74 2.11 12.87
C ARG A 171 -6.20 1.73 13.08
N ARG A 172 -6.64 1.48 14.32
CA ARG A 172 -8.05 1.20 14.63
C ARG A 172 -8.98 2.35 14.26
N VAL A 173 -8.58 3.60 14.53
CA VAL A 173 -9.34 4.79 14.13
C VAL A 173 -9.49 4.86 12.61
N LEU A 174 -8.41 4.63 11.86
CA LEU A 174 -8.41 4.64 10.40
C LEU A 174 -9.30 3.53 9.83
N GLN A 175 -9.24 2.32 10.40
CA GLN A 175 -10.07 1.18 9.99
C GLN A 175 -11.56 1.45 10.19
N VAL A 176 -11.97 1.91 11.38
CA VAL A 176 -13.38 2.26 11.64
C VAL A 176 -13.84 3.39 10.71
N THR A 177 -12.99 4.39 10.49
CA THR A 177 -13.32 5.52 9.61
C THR A 177 -13.45 5.08 8.15
N ALA A 178 -12.61 4.15 7.68
CA ALA A 178 -12.69 3.59 6.33
C ALA A 178 -14.01 2.85 6.07
N GLY A 179 -14.68 2.35 7.13
CA GLY A 179 -15.99 1.71 7.03
C GLY A 179 -17.17 2.67 6.85
N LEU A 180 -16.99 3.99 7.03
CA LEU A 180 -18.08 4.94 6.82
C LEU A 180 -18.48 4.97 5.35
N PRO A 181 -19.76 4.73 5.00
CA PRO A 181 -20.20 4.71 3.60
C PRO A 181 -20.34 6.12 3.01
N TYR A 182 -20.47 6.18 1.68
CA TYR A 182 -20.69 7.41 0.94
C TYR A 182 -21.98 8.12 1.38
N GLY A 183 -21.89 9.42 1.67
CA GLY A 183 -23.03 10.20 2.16
C GLY A 183 -23.37 9.93 3.63
N ALA A 184 -22.58 9.15 4.36
CA ALA A 184 -22.72 9.02 5.80
C ALA A 184 -21.82 10.00 6.56
N VAL A 185 -22.24 10.35 7.77
CA VAL A 185 -21.51 11.26 8.66
C VAL A 185 -21.53 10.71 10.08
N ALA A 186 -20.36 10.74 10.71
CA ALA A 186 -20.16 10.36 12.10
C ALA A 186 -19.50 11.50 12.89
N SER A 187 -19.61 11.49 14.21
CA SER A 187 -18.80 12.39 15.04
C SER A 187 -17.48 11.74 15.48
N TYR A 188 -16.50 12.55 15.87
CA TYR A 188 -15.30 12.05 16.54
C TYR A 188 -15.63 11.19 17.78
N GLY A 189 -16.70 11.54 18.51
CA GLY A 189 -17.18 10.76 19.64
C GLY A 189 -17.80 9.42 19.22
N GLY A 190 -18.46 9.37 18.07
CA GLY A 190 -18.98 8.13 17.49
C GLY A 190 -17.87 7.17 17.12
N ILE A 191 -16.84 7.65 16.42
CA ILE A 191 -15.65 6.85 16.12
C ILE A 191 -14.95 6.39 17.42
N ALA A 192 -14.84 7.26 18.42
CA ALA A 192 -14.27 6.91 19.73
C ALA A 192 -15.04 5.78 20.42
N ARG A 193 -16.38 5.78 20.34
CA ARG A 193 -17.22 4.69 20.85
C ARG A 193 -17.01 3.39 20.07
N GLN A 194 -16.98 3.46 18.74
CA GLN A 194 -16.81 2.29 17.88
C GLN A 194 -15.47 1.57 18.08
N ILE A 195 -14.39 2.29 18.41
CA ILE A 195 -13.10 1.68 18.76
C ILE A 195 -13.01 1.23 20.23
N GLY A 196 -14.10 1.28 21.00
CA GLY A 196 -14.13 0.92 22.42
C GLY A 196 -13.46 1.92 23.37
N ALA A 197 -13.21 3.16 22.94
CA ALA A 197 -12.54 4.19 23.72
C ALA A 197 -13.38 5.50 23.79
N PRO A 198 -14.58 5.48 24.40
CA PRO A 198 -15.58 6.57 24.32
C PRO A 198 -15.09 7.93 24.83
N THR A 199 -14.07 7.97 25.71
CA THR A 199 -13.48 9.20 26.24
C THR A 199 -12.37 9.78 25.34
N ALA A 200 -11.94 9.04 24.31
CA ALA A 200 -10.78 9.36 23.48
C ALA A 200 -11.08 10.30 22.30
N THR A 201 -12.18 11.06 22.33
CA THR A 201 -12.64 11.94 21.23
C THR A 201 -11.54 12.85 20.65
N ARG A 202 -10.74 13.50 21.50
CA ARG A 202 -9.63 14.37 21.04
C ARG A 202 -8.49 13.56 20.41
N ALA A 203 -8.20 12.39 20.96
CA ALA A 203 -7.17 11.50 20.41
C ALA A 203 -7.59 10.97 19.03
N VAL A 204 -8.87 10.66 18.84
CA VAL A 204 -9.44 10.32 17.52
C VAL A 204 -9.27 11.46 16.53
N ALA A 205 -9.62 12.70 16.91
CA ALA A 205 -9.41 13.85 16.04
C ALA A 205 -7.93 14.03 15.63
N GLN A 206 -7.00 13.85 16.58
CA GLN A 206 -5.57 13.90 16.31
C GLN A 206 -5.08 12.74 15.42
N ALA A 207 -5.62 11.54 15.60
CA ALA A 207 -5.34 10.38 14.74
C ALA A 207 -5.79 10.63 13.29
N LEU A 208 -6.99 11.18 13.10
CA LEU A 208 -7.54 11.51 11.78
C LEU A 208 -6.84 12.68 11.10
N ARG A 209 -6.29 13.63 11.87
CA ARG A 209 -5.44 14.71 11.33
C ARG A 209 -4.25 14.17 10.54
N TRP A 210 -3.75 12.99 10.91
CA TRP A 210 -2.62 12.33 10.27
C TRP A 210 -3.04 11.15 9.38
N ASN A 211 -4.26 11.19 8.84
CA ASN A 211 -4.72 10.22 7.86
C ASN A 211 -3.77 10.15 6.64
N PRO A 212 -3.14 9.00 6.37
CA PRO A 212 -2.24 8.86 5.22
C PRO A 212 -2.98 8.79 3.88
N VAL A 213 -4.26 8.36 3.88
CA VAL A 213 -5.06 8.11 2.68
C VAL A 213 -6.42 8.86 2.77
N PRO A 214 -6.43 10.21 2.79
CA PRO A 214 -7.68 10.98 2.74
C PRO A 214 -8.55 10.63 1.53
N ILE A 215 -9.84 10.95 1.60
CA ILE A 215 -10.90 10.58 0.64
C ILE A 215 -11.25 9.09 0.72
N ALA A 216 -10.29 8.18 0.47
CA ALA A 216 -10.52 6.75 0.58
C ALA A 216 -10.74 6.30 2.04
N ILE A 217 -9.96 6.85 2.98
CA ILE A 217 -10.31 6.89 4.40
C ILE A 217 -11.01 8.24 4.62
N PRO A 218 -12.34 8.26 4.75
CA PRO A 218 -13.15 9.46 4.58
C PRO A 218 -13.18 10.32 5.86
N CYS A 219 -12.04 10.86 6.29
CA CYS A 219 -11.98 11.70 7.48
C CYS A 219 -12.76 13.02 7.35
N HIS A 220 -13.18 13.41 6.13
CA HIS A 220 -14.11 14.51 5.90
C HIS A 220 -15.54 14.20 6.37
N ARG A 221 -15.92 12.92 6.48
CA ARG A 221 -17.21 12.46 7.05
C ARG A 221 -17.26 12.51 8.58
N VAL A 222 -16.14 12.82 9.24
CA VAL A 222 -16.06 12.87 10.71
C VAL A 222 -16.11 14.31 11.20
N ILE A 223 -17.09 14.64 12.04
CA ILE A 223 -17.36 16.02 12.50
C ILE A 223 -17.35 16.18 14.03
N GLY A 224 -17.40 17.44 14.49
CA GLY A 224 -17.56 17.76 15.90
C GLY A 224 -18.93 17.39 16.45
N SER A 225 -19.07 17.33 17.78
CA SER A 225 -20.33 17.00 18.46
C SER A 225 -21.46 18.02 18.22
N THR A 226 -21.12 19.24 17.81
CA THR A 226 -22.06 20.33 17.51
C THR A 226 -22.58 20.31 16.08
N GLY A 227 -22.06 19.42 15.22
CA GLY A 227 -22.34 19.42 13.78
C GLY A 227 -21.36 20.24 12.94
N ASP A 228 -20.42 20.93 13.59
CA ASP A 228 -19.59 21.95 12.92
C ASP A 228 -18.52 21.32 12.04
N LEU A 229 -18.34 21.90 10.85
CA LEU A 229 -17.23 21.57 9.98
C LEU A 229 -15.98 22.29 10.49
N THR A 230 -15.19 21.56 11.27
CA THR A 230 -13.87 21.99 11.72
C THR A 230 -12.78 21.10 11.14
N GLY A 231 -11.59 21.68 10.96
CA GLY A 231 -10.31 20.99 10.70
C GLY A 231 -10.32 19.92 9.61
N TYR A 232 -9.70 20.19 8.46
CA TYR A 232 -9.52 19.19 7.42
C TYR A 232 -8.25 19.44 6.61
N ALA A 233 -7.43 18.40 6.45
CA ALA A 233 -6.19 18.45 5.69
C ALA A 233 -5.35 19.72 5.97
N GLY A 234 -5.27 20.11 7.25
CA GLY A 234 -4.85 21.46 7.67
C GLY A 234 -6.06 22.35 7.95
N ASN A 235 -6.15 23.48 7.25
CA ASN A 235 -7.20 24.50 7.37
C ASN A 235 -8.22 24.48 6.21
N LYS A 236 -8.31 23.37 5.45
CA LYS A 236 -9.13 23.26 4.23
C LYS A 236 -10.58 22.91 4.54
N VAL A 237 -11.26 23.72 5.34
CA VAL A 237 -12.69 23.49 5.67
C VAL A 237 -13.55 23.53 4.41
N ALA A 238 -13.26 24.42 3.46
CA ALA A 238 -13.94 24.48 2.17
C ALA A 238 -13.84 23.17 1.36
N LEU A 239 -12.72 22.45 1.47
CA LEU A 239 -12.57 21.15 0.83
C LEU A 239 -13.44 20.07 1.48
N LYS A 240 -13.52 20.09 2.82
CA LYS A 240 -14.41 19.18 3.57
C LYS A 240 -15.86 19.43 3.21
N GLU A 241 -16.26 20.70 3.15
CA GLU A 241 -17.59 21.10 2.68
C GLU A 241 -17.86 20.59 1.27
N TRP A 242 -16.97 20.86 0.31
CA TRP A 242 -17.16 20.43 -1.08
C TRP A 242 -17.30 18.90 -1.19
N LEU A 243 -16.47 18.13 -0.49
CA LEU A 243 -16.57 16.66 -0.46
C LEU A 243 -17.88 16.17 0.16
N LEU A 244 -18.33 16.79 1.26
CA LEU A 244 -19.62 16.43 1.89
C LEU A 244 -20.80 16.76 0.97
N THR A 245 -20.78 17.93 0.33
CA THR A 245 -21.81 18.34 -0.64
C THR A 245 -21.84 17.42 -1.86
N LEU A 246 -20.68 17.06 -2.40
CA LEU A 246 -20.57 16.06 -3.47
C LEU A 246 -21.25 14.74 -3.09
N GLU A 247 -21.13 14.35 -1.82
CA GLU A 247 -21.74 13.14 -1.28
C GLU A 247 -23.23 13.26 -0.93
N GLY A 248 -23.84 14.42 -1.19
CA GLY A 248 -25.25 14.71 -0.89
C GLY A 248 -25.52 15.03 0.57
N VAL A 249 -24.49 15.27 1.39
CA VAL A 249 -24.69 15.64 2.80
C VAL A 249 -25.29 17.03 2.89
N HIS A 250 -26.41 17.13 3.59
CA HIS A 250 -27.10 18.40 3.80
C HIS A 250 -26.33 19.29 4.79
N LEU A 251 -25.88 20.44 4.30
CA LEU A 251 -25.17 21.45 5.08
C LEU A 251 -26.05 22.69 5.24
N ARG A 252 -25.94 23.35 6.40
CA ARG A 252 -26.57 24.64 6.66
C ARG A 252 -25.54 25.63 7.20
N VAL A 253 -25.76 26.91 6.91
CA VAL A 253 -24.97 27.99 7.50
C VAL A 253 -25.62 28.44 8.79
N ALA A 254 -24.87 28.43 9.89
CA ALA A 254 -25.35 28.93 11.17
C ALA A 254 -24.24 29.67 11.92
N ARG A 255 -24.50 30.93 12.27
CA ARG A 255 -23.55 31.83 12.93
C ARG A 255 -22.22 31.94 12.16
N GLY A 256 -22.30 32.04 10.83
CA GLY A 256 -21.13 32.18 9.95
C GLY A 256 -20.29 30.92 9.74
N ALA A 257 -20.75 29.75 10.20
CA ALA A 257 -20.06 28.47 10.00
C ALA A 257 -20.95 27.44 9.32
N HIS A 258 -20.37 26.64 8.43
CA HIS A 258 -21.03 25.49 7.80
C HIS A 258 -21.12 24.33 8.79
N ARG A 259 -22.31 23.74 8.90
CA ARG A 259 -22.61 22.65 9.82
C ARG A 259 -23.46 21.60 9.10
N VAL A 260 -23.28 20.34 9.46
CA VAL A 260 -24.16 19.27 9.00
C VAL A 260 -25.56 19.48 9.58
N ASP A 261 -26.56 19.55 8.71
CA ASP A 261 -27.95 19.67 9.13
C ASP A 261 -28.54 18.31 9.47
N ARG A 262 -28.35 17.92 10.74
CA ARG A 262 -28.93 16.69 11.27
C ARG A 262 -30.43 16.55 11.00
N ARG A 263 -31.21 17.64 10.95
CA ARG A 263 -32.67 17.56 10.73
C ARG A 263 -33.05 17.24 9.30
N ALA A 264 -32.10 17.35 8.37
CA ALA A 264 -32.23 16.99 6.98
C ALA A 264 -31.54 15.65 6.65
N MET A 265 -31.18 14.84 7.66
CA MET A 265 -30.51 13.55 7.44
C MET A 265 -31.23 12.41 8.14
N TYR A 266 -31.12 11.21 7.55
CA TYR A 266 -31.57 9.97 8.17
C TYR A 266 -30.59 9.55 9.27
N VAL A 267 -31.07 8.83 10.27
CA VAL A 267 -30.32 8.57 11.51
C VAL A 267 -30.36 7.10 11.87
N ARG A 268 -29.26 6.58 12.39
CA ARG A 268 -29.12 5.21 12.92
C ARG A 268 -28.34 5.25 14.23
N LEU A 269 -28.64 4.35 15.18
CA LEU A 269 -27.69 4.00 16.25
C LEU A 269 -26.66 3.02 15.69
N TRP A 270 -25.39 3.14 16.07
CA TRP A 270 -24.31 2.36 15.47
C TRP A 270 -24.56 0.84 15.37
N ASP A 271 -25.20 0.24 16.36
CA ASP A 271 -25.42 -1.21 16.43
C ASP A 271 -26.82 -1.63 15.95
N ASP A 272 -27.56 -0.69 15.37
CA ASP A 272 -28.93 -0.90 14.92
C ASP A 272 -29.00 -1.28 13.44
N THR A 273 -30.03 -2.04 13.09
CA THR A 273 -30.31 -2.52 11.74
C THR A 273 -31.32 -1.65 11.00
N GLU A 274 -31.95 -0.71 11.72
CA GLU A 274 -32.90 0.23 11.13
C GLU A 274 -32.29 1.64 10.98
N TYR A 275 -32.73 2.35 9.94
CA TYR A 275 -32.54 3.80 9.83
C TYR A 275 -33.86 4.53 10.05
N CYS A 276 -33.78 5.74 10.57
CA CYS A 276 -34.90 6.52 11.06
C CYS A 276 -34.93 7.93 10.48
N LEU A 277 -36.09 8.58 10.59
CA LEU A 277 -36.21 10.03 10.51
C LEU A 277 -35.52 10.70 11.70
N PRO A 278 -34.98 11.92 11.52
CA PRO A 278 -34.31 12.66 12.61
C PRO A 278 -35.27 13.06 13.74
N THR A 279 -36.58 13.06 13.47
CA THR A 279 -37.65 13.32 14.45
C THR A 279 -38.12 12.06 15.19
N CYS A 280 -37.58 10.87 14.87
CA CYS A 280 -37.94 9.63 15.55
C CYS A 280 -37.74 9.76 17.06
N GLY A 281 -38.75 9.39 17.85
CA GLY A 281 -38.78 9.63 19.30
C GLY A 281 -37.58 9.05 20.04
N SER A 282 -37.13 7.85 19.65
CA SER A 282 -35.98 7.14 20.24
C SER A 282 -34.63 7.80 19.94
N LEU A 283 -34.54 8.61 18.88
CA LEU A 283 -33.28 9.15 18.36
C LEU A 283 -33.17 10.66 18.38
N SER A 284 -34.28 11.39 18.42
CA SER A 284 -34.33 12.87 18.36
C SER A 284 -33.48 13.56 19.43
N ARG A 285 -33.31 12.92 20.59
CA ARG A 285 -32.52 13.42 21.73
C ARG A 285 -31.10 12.84 21.83
N ARG A 286 -30.73 11.88 20.98
CA ARG A 286 -29.42 11.21 21.03
C ARG A 286 -28.31 12.14 20.57
N SER A 287 -27.17 12.09 21.23
CA SER A 287 -26.00 12.87 20.81
C SER A 287 -25.42 12.35 19.48
N LEU A 288 -24.67 13.18 18.74
CA LEU A 288 -23.94 12.73 17.54
C LEU A 288 -22.88 11.65 17.82
N ALA A 289 -22.53 11.41 19.09
CA ALA A 289 -21.65 10.32 19.45
C ALA A 289 -22.35 8.96 19.38
N GLU A 290 -23.66 8.92 19.64
CA GLU A 290 -24.42 7.67 19.70
C GLU A 290 -24.93 7.22 18.34
N ILE A 291 -24.86 8.08 17.32
CA ILE A 291 -25.52 7.86 16.04
C ILE A 291 -24.58 8.04 14.85
N GLU A 292 -25.05 7.53 13.72
CA GLU A 292 -24.56 7.77 12.38
C GLU A 292 -25.67 8.45 11.56
N LEU A 293 -25.30 9.40 10.70
CA LEU A 293 -26.21 10.12 9.82
C LEU A 293 -26.04 9.66 8.37
N PHE A 294 -27.11 9.68 7.59
CA PHE A 294 -27.11 9.34 6.17
C PHE A 294 -27.81 10.41 5.34
N ALA A 295 -27.18 10.81 4.24
CA ALA A 295 -27.66 11.83 3.32
C ALA A 295 -29.01 11.45 2.67
N SER A 296 -29.25 10.17 2.39
CA SER A 296 -30.48 9.70 1.78
C SER A 296 -30.86 8.29 2.24
N ARG A 297 -32.09 7.87 1.91
CA ARG A 297 -32.57 6.51 2.19
C ARG A 297 -31.76 5.48 1.43
N GLU A 298 -31.46 5.78 0.18
CA GLU A 298 -30.68 4.92 -0.72
C GLU A 298 -29.29 4.71 -0.14
N ARG A 299 -28.69 5.72 0.51
CA ARG A 299 -27.41 5.57 1.21
C ARG A 299 -27.52 4.67 2.44
N ALA A 300 -28.53 4.86 3.27
CA ALA A 300 -28.77 3.98 4.42
C ALA A 300 -29.03 2.51 3.99
N GLN A 301 -29.86 2.31 2.97
CA GLN A 301 -30.20 0.99 2.44
C GLN A 301 -29.01 0.32 1.74
N SER A 302 -28.10 1.09 1.12
CA SER A 302 -26.90 0.55 0.48
C SER A 302 -25.95 -0.19 1.43
N VAL A 303 -26.07 0.06 2.73
CA VAL A 303 -25.34 -0.66 3.79
C VAL A 303 -26.21 -1.65 4.57
N GLY A 304 -27.37 -2.02 4.00
CA GLY A 304 -28.24 -3.07 4.51
C GLY A 304 -29.25 -2.64 5.57
N LEU A 305 -29.46 -1.33 5.78
CA LEU A 305 -30.40 -0.85 6.80
C LEU A 305 -31.85 -0.90 6.30
N ALA A 306 -32.74 -1.40 7.16
CA ALA A 306 -34.18 -1.39 6.93
C ALA A 306 -34.80 -0.05 7.37
N PRO A 307 -35.91 0.40 6.77
CA PRO A 307 -36.64 1.56 7.28
C PRO A 307 -37.25 1.23 8.64
N CYS A 308 -37.10 2.14 9.60
CA CYS A 308 -37.66 1.95 10.93
C CYS A 308 -39.18 1.80 10.92
N THR A 309 -39.66 0.77 11.59
CA THR A 309 -41.09 0.45 11.72
C THR A 309 -41.90 1.52 12.48
N SER A 310 -41.25 2.28 13.36
CA SER A 310 -41.92 3.30 14.19
C SER A 310 -42.09 4.64 13.49
N CYS A 311 -41.03 5.16 12.86
CA CYS A 311 -41.09 6.45 12.16
C CYS A 311 -41.32 6.35 10.65
N ARG A 312 -41.27 5.13 10.08
CA ARG A 312 -41.65 4.80 8.70
C ARG A 312 -41.04 5.76 7.67
N PRO A 313 -39.70 5.91 7.60
CA PRO A 313 -39.05 6.81 6.65
C PRO A 313 -39.28 6.43 5.17
N ASP A 314 -39.74 5.20 4.92
CA ASP A 314 -40.23 4.72 3.64
C ASP A 314 -41.51 5.45 3.20
N LEU A 315 -42.46 5.67 4.13
CA LEU A 315 -43.73 6.36 3.88
C LEU A 315 -43.66 7.87 4.08
N HIS A 316 -42.72 8.33 4.91
CA HIS A 316 -42.56 9.74 5.27
C HIS A 316 -41.13 10.22 4.98
N PRO A 317 -40.67 10.21 3.73
CA PRO A 317 -39.32 10.66 3.40
C PRO A 317 -39.09 12.11 3.79
N LEU A 318 -37.83 12.44 4.13
CA LEU A 318 -37.36 13.82 4.16
C LEU A 318 -37.51 14.44 2.76
N LEU A 319 -38.01 15.67 2.73
CA LEU A 319 -38.11 16.46 1.50
C LEU A 319 -36.69 16.81 1.03
N ALA A 320 -36.42 16.61 -0.27
CA ALA A 320 -35.15 16.87 -0.92
C ALA A 320 -34.86 18.38 -1.05
#